data_AF-A0ABD2WPX5-F1
#
_entry.id   AF-A0ABD2WPX5-F1
#
_cell.length_a   1.000
_cell.length_b   1.000
_cell.length_c   1.000
_cell.angle_alpha   90.00
_cell.angle_beta   90.00
_cell.angle_gamma   90.00
#
_symmetry.space_group_name_H-M   'P 1'
#
loop_
_entity.id
_entity.type
_entity.pdbx_description
1 polymer ?
#
loop_
_entity_poly.entity_id
_entity_poly.type
_entity_poly.pdbx_seq_one_letter_code
_entity_poly.pdbx_strand_id
1 'polypeptide(L)'
;MIPLEKTLYLENGETDDLFLHNLIVNSLSDTGEYIRTIENYLDKSDENNINEQNSRGCTALHIAVVISNVQAIEALLTCGADINVADNSGKTPFTYCLMNYDRRLYKCNQMFFTFMAQAYKLQLLKLTITPENVRCYQKAQETYQFHDKTYMAEYNSELDKMEDVPVGNDGTTLRNFLYHGPRIIDKSTVKRRAVEEIVTTRDFYKEFPKLGCLIKLQYRLGVARRNAIDKSKWILLELVKYALPELCIENIINFLDTDDLSNVIKTFE
;
A
#
# COMPACT_ATOMS: atom_id res chain seq x y z
N MET A 1 14.36 -25.39 -14.29
CA MET A 1 13.25 -26.15 -13.68
C MET A 1 12.33 -25.14 -13.04
N ILE A 2 11.10 -24.99 -13.53
CA ILE A 2 10.11 -24.12 -12.90
C ILE A 2 9.79 -24.78 -11.53
N PRO A 3 9.87 -24.08 -10.39
CA PRO A 3 9.59 -24.71 -9.09
C PRO A 3 8.19 -25.33 -9.10
N LEU A 4 8.02 -26.51 -8.49
CA LEU A 4 6.74 -27.25 -8.42
C LEU A 4 5.56 -26.38 -7.93
N GLU A 5 5.85 -25.33 -7.13
CA GLU A 5 4.87 -24.35 -6.67
C GLU A 5 4.29 -23.51 -7.82
N LYS A 6 5.07 -23.13 -8.84
CA LYS A 6 4.60 -22.31 -9.98
C LYS A 6 3.55 -23.03 -10.82
N THR A 7 3.62 -24.35 -10.94
CA THR A 7 2.62 -25.20 -11.63
C THR A 7 1.34 -25.34 -10.80
N LEU A 8 1.44 -25.48 -9.47
CA LEU A 8 0.28 -25.60 -8.57
C LEU A 8 -0.63 -24.36 -8.49
N TYR A 9 -0.10 -23.15 -8.76
CA TYR A 9 -0.90 -21.92 -8.82
C TYR A 9 -1.61 -21.72 -10.18
N LEU A 10 -1.09 -22.34 -11.25
CA LEU A 10 -1.64 -22.21 -12.62
C LEU A 10 -2.50 -23.42 -13.02
N GLU A 11 -2.22 -24.62 -12.51
CA GLU A 11 -2.88 -25.87 -12.92
C GLU A 11 -4.20 -26.15 -12.21
N ASN A 12 -4.49 -25.51 -11.07
CA ASN A 12 -5.71 -25.81 -10.31
C ASN A 12 -6.94 -25.00 -10.74
N GLY A 13 -6.84 -24.00 -11.62
CA GLY A 13 -8.01 -23.24 -12.10
C GLY A 13 -8.82 -22.50 -11.01
N GLU A 14 -8.42 -22.60 -9.74
CA GLU A 14 -8.95 -21.84 -8.60
C GLU A 14 -8.24 -20.49 -8.53
N THR A 15 -8.26 -19.72 -9.62
CA THR A 15 -8.28 -18.28 -9.38
C THR A 15 -9.68 -18.02 -8.87
N ASP A 16 -9.84 -17.85 -7.56
CA ASP A 16 -11.04 -17.23 -7.02
C ASP A 16 -11.38 -16.01 -7.91
N ASP A 17 -12.65 -15.68 -8.11
CA ASP A 17 -13.18 -14.65 -9.04
C ASP A 17 -12.71 -13.20 -8.75
N LEU A 18 -11.57 -13.05 -8.08
CA LEU A 18 -10.89 -11.82 -7.72
C LEU A 18 -10.20 -11.21 -8.93
N PHE A 19 -10.63 -9.99 -9.25
CA PHE A 19 -10.17 -9.23 -10.40
C PHE A 19 -8.64 -9.07 -10.44
N LEU A 20 -8.02 -8.68 -9.32
CA LEU A 20 -6.59 -8.38 -9.28
C LEU A 20 -5.72 -9.64 -9.46
N HIS A 21 -6.11 -10.79 -8.89
CA HIS A 21 -5.40 -12.05 -9.08
C HIS A 21 -5.42 -12.48 -10.55
N ASN A 22 -6.58 -12.39 -11.19
CA ASN A 22 -6.75 -12.67 -12.62
C ASN A 22 -5.97 -11.69 -13.50
N LEU A 23 -5.97 -10.40 -13.16
CA LEU A 23 -5.22 -9.37 -13.86
C LEU A 23 -3.71 -9.69 -13.92
N ILE A 24 -3.15 -10.16 -12.81
CA ILE A 24 -1.72 -10.47 -12.71
C ILE A 24 -1.33 -11.67 -13.59
N VAL A 25 -2.23 -12.66 -13.73
CA VAL A 25 -1.99 -13.86 -14.56
C VAL A 25 -2.07 -13.52 -16.05
N ASN A 26 -3.01 -12.66 -16.45
CA ASN A 26 -3.25 -12.33 -17.87
C ASN A 26 -2.16 -11.48 -18.54
N SER A 27 -1.10 -11.10 -17.82
CA SER A 27 0.15 -10.54 -18.34
C SER A 27 -0.04 -9.31 -19.25
N LEU A 28 -0.35 -8.14 -18.66
CA LEU A 28 -0.35 -6.84 -19.36
C LEU A 28 1.02 -6.43 -19.90
N SER A 29 1.03 -5.47 -20.82
CA SER A 29 2.19 -5.14 -21.66
C SER A 29 3.33 -4.42 -20.92
N ASP A 30 3.00 -3.53 -19.98
CA ASP A 30 3.99 -2.80 -19.16
C ASP A 30 3.48 -2.42 -17.76
N THR A 31 4.40 -1.95 -16.90
CA THR A 31 4.10 -1.53 -15.50
C THR A 31 3.08 -0.39 -15.44
N GLY A 32 3.09 0.53 -16.40
CA GLY A 32 2.16 1.67 -16.45
C GLY A 32 0.72 1.24 -16.76
N GLU A 33 0.53 0.24 -17.62
CA GLU A 33 -0.78 -0.34 -17.89
C GLU A 33 -1.36 -1.04 -16.65
N TYR A 34 -0.53 -1.77 -15.90
CA TYR A 34 -0.94 -2.34 -14.60
C TYR A 34 -1.37 -1.24 -13.62
N ILE A 35 -0.54 -0.22 -13.41
CA ILE A 35 -0.84 0.89 -12.49
C ILE A 35 -2.20 1.51 -12.84
N ARG A 36 -2.41 1.90 -14.11
CA ARG A 36 -3.68 2.52 -14.53
C ARG A 36 -4.87 1.60 -14.28
N THR A 37 -4.72 0.30 -14.55
CA THR A 37 -5.81 -0.66 -14.39
C THR A 37 -6.13 -0.91 -12.92
N ILE A 38 -5.11 -1.01 -12.06
CA ILE A 38 -5.27 -1.17 -10.61
C ILE A 38 -5.84 0.10 -9.99
N GLU A 39 -5.34 1.28 -10.35
CA GLU A 39 -5.89 2.57 -9.91
C GLU A 39 -7.38 2.68 -10.30
N ASN A 40 -7.72 2.43 -11.56
CA ASN A 40 -9.11 2.43 -12.02
C ASN A 40 -10.00 1.40 -11.31
N TYR A 41 -9.47 0.22 -10.98
CA TYR A 41 -10.21 -0.77 -10.21
C TYR A 41 -10.52 -0.22 -8.82
N LEU A 42 -9.51 0.23 -8.10
CA LEU A 42 -9.64 0.74 -6.75
C LEU A 42 -10.49 2.02 -6.66
N ASP A 43 -10.50 2.86 -7.71
CA ASP A 43 -11.30 4.09 -7.74
C ASP A 43 -12.79 3.85 -8.07
N LYS A 44 -13.16 2.66 -8.57
CA LYS A 44 -14.55 2.34 -8.91
C LYS A 44 -15.46 2.13 -7.70
N SER A 45 -14.91 1.63 -6.58
CA SER A 45 -15.68 1.31 -5.39
C SER A 45 -14.79 1.34 -4.15
N ASP A 46 -15.31 1.90 -3.06
CA ASP A 46 -14.66 1.86 -1.74
C ASP A 46 -14.52 0.43 -1.19
N GLU A 47 -15.28 -0.53 -1.74
CA GLU A 47 -15.20 -1.95 -1.36
C GLU A 47 -13.97 -2.65 -1.96
N ASN A 48 -13.39 -2.08 -3.03
CA ASN A 48 -12.28 -2.69 -3.72
C ASN A 48 -11.00 -2.58 -2.91
N ASN A 49 -10.41 -3.73 -2.57
CA ASN A 49 -9.21 -3.81 -1.74
C ASN A 49 -8.03 -4.37 -2.52
N ILE A 50 -6.91 -3.63 -2.56
CA ILE A 50 -5.67 -4.11 -3.20
C ILE A 50 -5.07 -5.34 -2.49
N ASN A 51 -5.39 -5.50 -1.21
CA ASN A 51 -4.91 -6.56 -0.33
C ASN A 51 -5.93 -7.69 -0.15
N GLU A 52 -6.94 -7.75 -1.02
CA GLU A 52 -7.92 -8.83 -0.99
C GLU A 52 -7.22 -10.19 -1.07
N GLN A 53 -7.65 -11.11 -0.22
CA GLN A 53 -7.08 -12.44 -0.08
C GLN A 53 -7.99 -13.46 -0.75
N ASN A 54 -7.39 -14.35 -1.53
CA ASN A 54 -8.10 -15.48 -2.12
C ASN A 54 -8.35 -16.58 -1.07
N SER A 55 -8.94 -17.70 -1.46
CA SER A 55 -9.24 -18.87 -0.59
C SER A 55 -8.01 -19.45 0.12
N ARG A 56 -6.80 -19.20 -0.39
CA ARG A 56 -5.52 -19.60 0.23
C ARG A 56 -4.89 -18.52 1.11
N GLY A 57 -5.56 -17.39 1.29
CA GLY A 57 -5.01 -16.22 1.98
C GLY A 57 -4.04 -15.41 1.10
N CYS A 58 -3.86 -15.77 -0.17
CA CYS A 58 -2.89 -15.09 -1.03
C CYS A 58 -3.50 -13.79 -1.57
N THR A 59 -2.74 -12.69 -1.52
CA THR A 59 -3.05 -11.44 -2.23
C THR A 59 -2.54 -11.47 -3.67
N ALA A 60 -2.97 -10.52 -4.50
CA ALA A 60 -2.44 -10.36 -5.86
C ALA A 60 -0.90 -10.20 -5.88
N LEU A 61 -0.31 -9.60 -4.83
CA LEU A 61 1.14 -9.46 -4.70
C LEU A 61 1.85 -10.81 -4.45
N HIS A 62 1.22 -11.74 -3.72
CA HIS A 62 1.75 -13.10 -3.59
C HIS A 62 1.83 -13.77 -4.96
N ILE A 63 0.74 -13.71 -5.73
CA ILE A 63 0.67 -14.32 -7.06
C ILE A 63 1.73 -13.72 -7.98
N ALA A 64 1.90 -12.39 -7.99
CA ALA A 64 2.89 -11.70 -8.80
C ALA A 64 4.33 -12.17 -8.52
N VAL A 65 4.66 -12.39 -7.24
CA VAL A 65 5.96 -12.96 -6.81
C VAL A 65 6.14 -14.39 -7.29
N VAL A 66 5.13 -15.25 -7.08
CA VAL A 66 5.18 -16.65 -7.48
C VAL A 66 5.43 -16.79 -8.98
N ILE A 67 4.72 -16.03 -9.82
CA ILE A 67 4.91 -16.11 -11.28
C ILE A 67 6.15 -15.33 -11.76
N SER A 68 6.79 -14.56 -10.88
CA SER A 68 7.94 -13.69 -11.16
C SER A 68 7.64 -12.56 -12.16
N ASN A 69 6.44 -11.98 -12.06
CA ASN A 69 6.00 -10.86 -12.90
C ASN A 69 6.42 -9.53 -12.25
N VAL A 70 7.62 -9.06 -12.63
CA VAL A 70 8.24 -7.88 -12.02
C VAL A 70 7.41 -6.62 -12.25
N GLN A 71 6.84 -6.45 -13.44
CA GLN A 71 5.99 -5.32 -13.76
C GLN A 71 4.74 -5.27 -12.88
N ALA A 72 4.09 -6.41 -12.65
CA ALA A 72 2.97 -6.51 -11.73
C ALA A 72 3.37 -6.20 -10.28
N ILE A 73 4.53 -6.69 -9.82
CA ILE A 73 5.04 -6.41 -8.47
C ILE A 73 5.27 -4.91 -8.29
N GLU A 74 5.98 -4.27 -9.22
CA GLU A 74 6.25 -2.83 -9.17
C GLU A 74 4.94 -2.03 -9.19
N ALA A 75 3.98 -2.40 -10.02
CA ALA A 75 2.68 -1.74 -10.10
C ALA A 75 1.85 -1.90 -8.81
N LEU A 76 1.72 -3.12 -8.28
CA LEU A 76 0.98 -3.40 -7.05
C LEU A 76 1.57 -2.63 -5.87
N LEU A 77 2.91 -2.63 -5.72
CA LEU A 77 3.59 -1.87 -4.67
C LEU A 77 3.44 -0.36 -4.85
N THR A 78 3.45 0.12 -6.11
CA THR A 78 3.19 1.52 -6.45
C THR A 78 1.77 1.93 -6.08
N CYS A 79 0.79 1.05 -6.28
CA CYS A 79 -0.60 1.25 -5.92
C CYS A 79 -0.90 1.01 -4.43
N GLY A 80 0.10 0.63 -3.62
CA GLY A 80 0.00 0.51 -2.18
C GLY A 80 -0.37 -0.87 -1.64
N ALA A 81 -0.07 -1.93 -2.40
CA ALA A 81 -0.20 -3.29 -1.87
C ALA A 81 0.67 -3.46 -0.61
N ASP A 82 0.07 -4.02 0.43
CA ASP A 82 0.72 -4.26 1.70
C ASP A 82 1.57 -5.53 1.62
N ILE A 83 2.87 -5.38 1.93
CA ILE A 83 3.82 -6.49 1.94
C ILE A 83 3.69 -7.36 3.19
N ASN A 84 2.93 -6.93 4.19
CA ASN A 84 2.78 -7.59 5.48
C ASN A 84 1.69 -8.65 5.53
N VAL A 85 0.77 -8.65 4.56
CA VAL A 85 -0.32 -9.63 4.51
C VAL A 85 0.27 -11.03 4.40
N ALA A 86 -0.11 -11.92 5.30
CA ALA A 86 0.32 -13.31 5.29
C ALA A 86 -0.78 -14.20 4.73
N ASP A 87 -0.39 -15.21 3.94
CA ASP A 87 -1.29 -16.25 3.47
C ASP A 87 -1.72 -17.22 4.59
N ASN A 88 -2.57 -18.20 4.27
CA ASN A 88 -3.04 -19.19 5.25
C ASN A 88 -1.92 -20.07 5.83
N SER A 89 -0.72 -20.06 5.23
CA SER A 89 0.48 -20.73 5.73
C SER A 89 1.38 -19.81 6.56
N GLY A 90 0.98 -18.55 6.77
CA GLY A 90 1.75 -17.54 7.50
C GLY A 90 2.90 -16.94 6.69
N LYS A 91 2.95 -17.16 5.37
CA LYS A 91 4.01 -16.61 4.50
C LYS A 91 3.55 -15.28 3.91
N THR A 92 4.45 -14.29 3.87
CA THR A 92 4.20 -13.00 3.22
C THR A 92 4.73 -13.01 1.78
N PRO A 93 4.39 -12.03 0.93
CA PRO A 93 4.98 -11.92 -0.41
C PRO A 93 6.51 -11.81 -0.36
N PHE A 94 7.06 -11.17 0.69
CA PHE A 94 8.49 -11.06 0.86
C PHE A 94 9.13 -12.41 1.23
N THR A 95 8.47 -13.22 2.07
CA THR A 95 8.89 -14.61 2.34
C THR A 95 8.96 -15.43 1.05
N TYR A 96 7.92 -15.36 0.20
CA TYR A 96 7.92 -16.03 -1.11
C TYR A 96 9.04 -15.52 -2.03
N CYS A 97 9.35 -14.22 -2.00
CA CYS A 97 10.44 -13.66 -2.78
C CYS A 97 11.79 -14.25 -2.38
N LEU A 98 12.04 -14.43 -1.08
CA LEU A 98 13.29 -15.01 -0.58
C LEU A 98 13.37 -16.52 -0.83
N MET A 99 12.26 -17.25 -0.69
CA MET A 99 12.21 -18.69 -0.98
C MET A 99 12.50 -19.00 -2.45
N ASN A 100 12.03 -18.13 -3.35
CA ASN A 100 12.23 -18.25 -4.80
C ASN A 100 13.47 -17.49 -5.31
N TYR A 101 14.29 -16.94 -4.41
CA TYR A 101 15.43 -16.13 -4.80
C TYR A 101 16.58 -16.99 -5.34
N ASP A 102 16.79 -16.93 -6.66
CA ASP A 102 18.00 -17.41 -7.30
C ASP A 102 18.81 -16.22 -7.84
N ARG A 103 19.95 -15.91 -7.19
CA ARG A 103 20.85 -14.79 -7.55
C ARG A 103 21.33 -14.85 -9.01
N ARG A 104 21.30 -16.03 -9.63
CA ARG A 104 21.71 -16.24 -11.02
C ARG A 104 20.64 -15.76 -12.03
N LEU A 105 19.40 -15.55 -11.59
CA LEU A 105 18.31 -15.09 -12.43
C LEU A 105 18.08 -13.59 -12.26
N TYR A 106 18.26 -12.82 -13.34
CA TYR A 106 18.09 -11.36 -13.34
C TYR A 106 16.72 -10.91 -12.77
N LYS A 107 15.63 -11.60 -13.13
CA LYS A 107 14.28 -11.26 -12.63
C LYS A 107 14.15 -11.42 -11.11
N CYS A 108 14.73 -12.47 -10.54
CA CYS A 108 14.74 -12.71 -9.10
C CYS A 108 15.54 -11.61 -8.36
N ASN A 109 16.62 -11.11 -8.96
CA ASN A 109 17.36 -9.96 -8.44
C ASN A 109 16.50 -8.69 -8.43
N GLN A 110 15.79 -8.38 -9.52
CA GLN A 110 14.96 -7.18 -9.56
C GLN A 110 13.83 -7.22 -8.52
N MET A 111 13.07 -8.32 -8.43
CA MET A 111 12.02 -8.45 -7.41
C MET A 111 12.56 -8.26 -5.99
N PHE A 112 13.70 -8.89 -5.69
CA PHE A 112 14.35 -8.78 -4.40
C PHE A 112 14.69 -7.31 -4.07
N PHE A 113 15.28 -6.56 -5.00
CA PHE A 113 15.58 -5.14 -4.79
C PHE A 113 14.32 -4.31 -4.59
N THR A 114 13.23 -4.61 -5.31
CA THR A 114 11.95 -3.91 -5.13
C THR A 114 11.38 -4.13 -3.71
N PHE A 115 11.42 -5.36 -3.19
CA PHE A 115 10.98 -5.63 -1.81
C PHE A 115 11.88 -4.99 -0.75
N MET A 116 13.21 -5.01 -0.95
CA MET A 116 14.15 -4.32 -0.05
C MET A 116 13.89 -2.81 -0.01
N ALA A 117 13.70 -2.20 -1.18
CA ALA A 117 13.36 -0.78 -1.28
C ALA A 117 12.01 -0.46 -0.60
N GLN A 118 11.01 -1.32 -0.76
CA GLN A 118 9.70 -1.13 -0.12
C GLN A 118 9.78 -1.28 1.41
N ALA A 119 10.49 -2.29 1.91
CA ALA A 119 10.70 -2.47 3.34
C ALA A 119 11.40 -1.24 3.96
N TYR A 120 12.40 -0.69 3.27
CA TYR A 120 13.04 0.56 3.70
C TYR A 120 12.06 1.74 3.73
N LYS A 121 11.24 1.92 2.70
CA LYS A 121 10.20 2.97 2.68
C LYS A 121 9.28 2.87 3.89
N LEU A 122 8.82 1.67 4.23
CA LEU A 122 7.96 1.47 5.41
C LEU A 122 8.69 1.79 6.73
N GLN A 123 9.96 1.39 6.86
CA GLN A 123 10.80 1.73 8.04
C GLN A 123 10.98 3.24 8.17
N LEU A 124 11.31 3.91 7.06
CA LEU A 124 11.47 5.35 6.99
C LEU A 124 10.21 6.06 7.49
N LEU A 125 9.05 5.61 7.00
CA LEU A 125 7.74 6.18 7.37
C LEU A 125 7.23 5.74 8.75
N LYS A 126 8.00 4.93 9.49
CA LYS A 126 7.58 4.32 10.77
C LYS A 126 6.25 3.58 10.65
N LEU A 127 5.97 3.04 9.46
CA LEU A 127 4.81 2.21 9.21
C LEU A 127 5.08 0.79 9.72
N THR A 128 4.01 0.10 10.12
CA THR A 128 4.12 -1.24 10.68
C THR A 128 4.74 -2.20 9.67
N ILE A 129 5.75 -2.95 10.10
CA ILE A 129 6.30 -4.08 9.36
C ILE A 129 6.18 -5.29 10.27
N THR A 130 5.63 -6.39 9.76
CA THR A 130 5.48 -7.60 10.57
C THR A 130 6.84 -8.14 11.01
N PRO A 131 6.93 -8.78 12.19
CA PRO A 131 8.18 -9.38 12.66
C PRO A 131 8.82 -10.33 11.64
N GLU A 132 7.99 -11.07 10.89
CA GLU A 132 8.44 -11.97 9.83
C GLU A 132 9.12 -11.19 8.68
N ASN A 133 8.52 -10.07 8.23
CA ASN A 133 9.13 -9.23 7.22
C ASN A 133 10.40 -8.53 7.71
N VAL A 134 10.46 -8.12 8.98
CA VAL A 134 11.69 -7.59 9.60
C VAL A 134 12.80 -8.65 9.58
N ARG A 135 12.47 -9.89 9.94
CA ARG A 135 13.41 -11.01 9.89
C ARG A 135 13.88 -11.30 8.47
N CYS A 136 12.96 -11.31 7.51
CA CYS A 136 13.27 -11.46 6.08
C CYS A 136 14.24 -10.36 5.61
N TYR A 137 13.96 -9.10 5.98
CA TYR A 137 14.80 -7.95 5.65
C TYR A 137 16.20 -8.07 6.25
N GLN A 138 16.32 -8.37 7.55
CA GLN A 138 17.62 -8.54 8.22
C GLN A 138 18.44 -9.68 7.59
N LYS A 139 17.81 -10.84 7.38
CA LYS A 139 18.45 -11.99 6.72
C LYS A 139 18.93 -11.61 5.32
N ALA A 140 18.14 -10.84 4.58
CA ALA A 140 18.49 -10.35 3.25
C ALA A 140 19.70 -9.39 3.29
N GLN A 141 19.76 -8.47 4.26
CA GLN A 141 20.90 -7.58 4.44
C GLN A 141 22.20 -8.34 4.72
N GLU A 142 22.16 -9.32 5.63
CA GLU A 142 23.32 -10.13 6.01
C GLU A 142 23.80 -11.02 4.86
N THR A 143 22.86 -11.71 4.21
CA THR A 143 23.18 -12.72 3.17
C THR A 143 23.69 -12.07 1.89
N TYR A 144 23.17 -10.89 1.53
CA TYR A 144 23.43 -10.26 0.24
C TYR A 144 24.26 -8.96 0.34
N GLN A 145 24.72 -8.60 1.54
CA GLN A 145 25.47 -7.37 1.83
C GLN A 145 24.77 -6.12 1.28
N PHE A 146 23.44 -6.09 1.31
CA PHE A 146 22.66 -4.97 0.80
C PHE A 146 22.83 -3.75 1.72
N HIS A 147 23.74 -2.85 1.32
CA HIS A 147 24.04 -1.59 1.99
C HIS A 147 23.79 -0.41 1.07
N ASP A 148 22.88 -0.50 0.10
CA ASP A 148 22.87 0.40 -1.05
C ASP A 148 22.55 1.85 -0.67
N LYS A 149 23.62 2.59 -0.32
CA LYS A 149 23.62 3.99 0.08
C LYS A 149 23.08 4.88 -1.04
N THR A 150 23.15 4.42 -2.29
CA THR A 150 22.73 5.16 -3.49
C THR A 150 21.21 5.36 -3.49
N TYR A 151 20.43 4.28 -3.32
CA TYR A 151 18.97 4.39 -3.21
C TYR A 151 18.55 5.23 -2.00
N MET A 152 19.23 5.06 -0.86
CA MET A 152 18.92 5.84 0.34
C MET A 152 19.19 7.34 0.14
N ALA A 153 20.26 7.69 -0.57
CA ALA A 153 20.57 9.07 -0.90
C ALA A 153 19.53 9.68 -1.84
N GLU A 154 19.04 8.93 -2.84
CA GLU A 154 17.97 9.38 -3.73
C GLU A 154 16.66 9.63 -2.98
N TYR A 155 16.25 8.70 -2.10
CA TYR A 155 15.05 8.89 -1.26
C TYR A 155 15.18 10.09 -0.33
N ASN A 156 16.32 10.23 0.35
CA ASN A 156 16.55 11.35 1.27
C ASN A 156 16.57 12.68 0.51
N SER A 157 17.19 12.73 -0.67
CA SER A 157 17.18 13.92 -1.51
C SER A 157 15.77 14.30 -1.95
N GLU A 158 14.91 13.33 -2.27
CA GLU A 158 13.52 13.60 -2.60
C GLU A 158 12.71 14.05 -1.37
N LEU A 159 12.96 13.49 -0.18
CA LEU A 159 12.35 13.95 1.08
C LEU A 159 12.70 15.40 1.40
N ASP A 160 13.95 15.80 1.14
CA ASP A 160 14.38 17.17 1.41
C ASP A 160 13.66 18.17 0.50
N LYS A 161 13.40 17.81 -0.77
CA LYS A 161 12.55 18.62 -1.66
C LYS A 161 11.12 18.78 -1.14
N MET A 162 10.59 17.77 -0.45
CA MET A 162 9.23 17.81 0.10
C MET A 162 9.09 18.72 1.32
N GLU A 163 10.20 19.11 1.96
CA GLU A 163 10.20 20.06 3.08
C GLU A 163 9.74 21.44 2.62
N ASP A 164 10.07 21.83 1.38
CA ASP A 164 9.78 23.16 0.84
C ASP A 164 8.38 23.26 0.18
N VAL A 165 7.64 22.15 0.10
CA VAL A 165 6.32 22.12 -0.55
C VAL A 165 5.20 22.26 0.49
N PRO A 166 4.47 23.39 0.54
CA PRO A 166 3.45 23.62 1.54
C PRO A 166 2.16 22.82 1.25
N VAL A 167 1.57 22.27 2.31
CA VAL A 167 0.26 21.61 2.33
C VAL A 167 -0.65 22.40 3.27
N GLY A 168 -1.11 23.56 2.79
CA GLY A 168 -1.91 24.52 3.55
C GLY A 168 -1.08 25.68 4.12
N ASN A 169 -1.69 26.46 5.02
CA ASN A 169 -1.18 27.78 5.43
C ASN A 169 -0.57 27.79 6.84
N ASP A 170 -0.42 26.63 7.48
CA ASP A 170 0.02 26.50 8.88
C ASP A 170 1.44 25.96 9.04
N GLY A 171 2.21 25.92 7.95
CA GLY A 171 3.57 25.36 7.92
C GLY A 171 3.61 23.84 7.78
N THR A 172 2.48 23.15 7.59
CA THR A 172 2.49 21.73 7.22
C THR A 172 3.06 21.56 5.81
N THR A 173 4.04 20.68 5.65
CA THR A 173 4.70 20.42 4.37
C THR A 173 4.26 19.09 3.76
N LEU A 174 4.62 18.86 2.50
CA LEU A 174 4.40 17.58 1.82
C LEU A 174 5.14 16.44 2.52
N ARG A 175 6.28 16.74 3.15
CA ARG A 175 6.99 15.79 4.01
C ARG A 175 6.17 15.44 5.25
N ASN A 176 5.59 16.41 5.95
CA ASN A 176 4.69 16.11 7.07
C ASN A 176 3.48 15.27 6.62
N PHE A 177 2.93 15.59 5.45
CA PHE A 177 1.86 14.83 4.83
C PHE A 177 2.28 13.38 4.54
N LEU A 178 3.48 13.13 4.05
CA LEU A 178 3.95 11.76 3.79
C LEU A 178 3.94 10.88 5.05
N TYR A 179 4.25 11.44 6.22
CA TYR A 179 4.25 10.70 7.50
C TYR A 179 2.88 10.58 8.17
N HIS A 180 1.98 11.54 7.95
CA HIS A 180 0.73 11.66 8.71
C HIS A 180 -0.51 11.89 7.84
N GLY A 181 -0.41 11.61 6.55
CA GLY A 181 -1.33 12.08 5.51
C GLY A 181 -2.80 11.84 5.80
N PRO A 182 -3.21 10.59 6.14
CA PRO A 182 -4.59 10.27 6.42
C PRO A 182 -5.21 11.13 7.52
N ARG A 183 -4.45 11.40 8.59
CA ARG A 183 -4.86 12.23 9.73
C ARG A 183 -4.73 13.73 9.49
N ILE A 184 -3.98 14.14 8.47
CA ILE A 184 -3.82 15.54 8.09
C ILE A 184 -5.02 15.99 7.25
N ILE A 185 -5.45 15.17 6.29
CA ILE A 185 -6.49 15.55 5.34
C ILE A 185 -7.91 15.26 5.84
N ASP A 186 -8.11 14.28 6.73
CA ASP A 186 -9.42 14.04 7.35
C ASP A 186 -9.86 15.20 8.26
N LYS A 187 -8.90 15.89 8.90
CA LYS A 187 -9.10 17.05 9.78
C LYS A 187 -9.16 18.40 9.07
N SER A 188 -8.79 18.49 7.80
CA SER A 188 -8.74 19.78 7.09
C SER A 188 -9.05 19.66 5.61
N THR A 189 -10.18 20.24 5.19
CA THR A 189 -10.57 20.35 3.78
C THR A 189 -9.59 21.18 2.96
N VAL A 190 -8.98 22.21 3.57
CA VAL A 190 -7.97 23.05 2.91
C VAL A 190 -6.74 22.22 2.55
N LYS A 191 -6.23 21.44 3.50
CA LYS A 191 -5.07 20.56 3.27
C LYS A 191 -5.41 19.46 2.27
N ARG A 192 -6.62 18.88 2.34
CA ARG A 192 -7.09 17.88 1.37
C ARG A 192 -7.03 18.41 -0.06
N ARG A 193 -7.58 19.61 -0.31
CA ARG A 193 -7.54 20.26 -1.64
C ARG A 193 -6.12 20.57 -2.10
N ALA A 194 -5.27 21.07 -1.20
CA ALA A 194 -3.87 21.34 -1.52
C ALA A 194 -3.13 20.07 -1.97
N VAL A 195 -3.31 18.94 -1.26
CA VAL A 195 -2.71 17.66 -1.68
C VAL A 195 -3.32 17.17 -2.99
N GLU A 196 -4.63 17.29 -3.16
CA GLU A 196 -5.34 16.91 -4.39
C GLU A 196 -4.78 17.62 -5.64
N GLU A 197 -4.55 18.94 -5.55
CA GLU A 197 -3.92 19.74 -6.61
C GLU A 197 -2.49 19.27 -6.91
N ILE A 198 -1.70 18.96 -5.88
CA ILE A 198 -0.34 18.45 -6.04
C ILE A 198 -0.35 17.09 -6.76
N VAL A 199 -1.13 16.12 -6.27
CA VAL A 199 -1.09 14.73 -6.80
C VAL A 199 -1.75 14.57 -8.18
N THR A 200 -2.60 15.53 -8.58
CA THR A 200 -3.25 15.55 -9.90
C THR A 200 -2.41 16.28 -10.96
N THR A 201 -1.32 16.93 -10.56
CA THR A 201 -0.44 17.66 -11.48
C THR A 201 0.26 16.71 -12.47
N ARG A 202 0.32 17.10 -13.76
CA ARG A 202 0.87 16.26 -14.84
C ARG A 202 2.33 15.85 -14.62
N ASP A 203 3.11 16.73 -14.00
CA ASP A 203 4.54 16.53 -13.77
C ASP A 203 4.84 15.96 -12.37
N PHE A 204 3.81 15.56 -11.60
CA PHE A 204 3.97 15.07 -10.23
C PHE A 204 5.00 13.93 -10.11
N TYR A 205 4.92 12.90 -10.96
CA TYR A 205 5.90 11.80 -10.95
C TYR A 205 7.26 12.18 -11.55
N LYS A 206 7.38 13.32 -12.24
CA LYS A 206 8.69 13.87 -12.66
C LYS A 206 9.37 14.59 -11.50
N GLU A 207 8.59 15.30 -10.68
CA GLU A 207 9.09 15.98 -9.49
C GLU A 207 9.42 14.99 -8.36
N PHE A 208 8.56 13.99 -8.17
CA PHE A 208 8.65 12.98 -7.11
C PHE A 208 8.67 11.54 -7.67
N PRO A 209 9.76 11.15 -8.38
CA PRO A 209 9.81 9.86 -9.06
C PRO A 209 9.94 8.65 -8.14
N LYS A 210 10.42 8.79 -6.89
CA LYS A 210 10.67 7.65 -5.99
C LYS A 210 9.63 7.52 -4.88
N LEU A 211 9.17 8.65 -4.36
CA LEU A 211 8.25 8.74 -3.22
C LEU A 211 6.86 9.27 -3.62
N GLY A 212 6.68 9.79 -4.85
CA GLY A 212 5.39 10.29 -5.33
C GLY A 212 4.26 9.24 -5.22
N CYS A 213 4.56 7.96 -5.45
CA CYS A 213 3.57 6.89 -5.29
C CYS A 213 3.06 6.77 -3.84
N LEU A 214 3.94 6.97 -2.84
CA LEU A 214 3.55 6.94 -1.43
C LEU A 214 2.69 8.15 -1.05
N ILE A 215 2.98 9.33 -1.60
CA ILE A 215 2.13 10.52 -1.38
C ILE A 215 0.71 10.24 -1.91
N LYS A 216 0.59 9.73 -3.14
CA LYS A 216 -0.72 9.36 -3.71
C LYS A 216 -1.42 8.30 -2.85
N LEU A 217 -0.70 7.30 -2.38
CA LEU A 217 -1.26 6.31 -1.46
C LEU A 217 -1.78 6.93 -0.18
N GLN A 218 -0.99 7.76 0.51
CA GLN A 218 -1.41 8.46 1.74
C GLN A 218 -2.63 9.37 1.49
N TYR A 219 -2.72 9.98 0.30
CA TYR A 219 -3.88 10.77 -0.11
C TYR A 219 -5.13 9.90 -0.23
N ARG A 220 -5.06 8.79 -0.97
CA ARG A 220 -6.18 7.86 -1.15
C ARG A 220 -6.64 7.27 0.18
N LEU A 221 -5.69 6.83 1.02
CA LEU A 221 -5.98 6.32 2.36
C LEU A 221 -6.66 7.36 3.24
N GLY A 222 -6.26 8.64 3.16
CA GLY A 222 -6.92 9.70 3.90
C GLY A 222 -8.31 10.06 3.40
N VAL A 223 -8.55 10.01 2.09
CA VAL A 223 -9.89 10.17 1.51
C VAL A 223 -10.80 9.03 1.96
N ALA A 224 -10.34 7.79 1.84
CA ALA A 224 -11.08 6.60 2.30
C ALA A 224 -11.38 6.67 3.80
N ARG A 225 -10.38 7.05 4.62
CA ARG A 225 -10.56 7.27 6.06
C ARG A 225 -11.62 8.33 6.35
N ARG A 226 -11.61 9.45 5.62
CA ARG A 226 -12.61 10.51 5.80
C ARG A 226 -14.02 10.00 5.50
N ASN A 227 -14.20 9.28 4.40
CA ASN A 227 -15.47 8.66 4.06
C ASN A 227 -15.93 7.68 5.16
N ALA A 228 -15.00 6.88 5.69
CA ALA A 228 -15.30 5.95 6.78
C ALA A 228 -15.66 6.65 8.09
N ILE A 229 -15.00 7.77 8.41
CA ILE A 229 -15.35 8.66 9.54
C ILE A 229 -16.77 9.19 9.40
N ASP A 230 -17.11 9.73 8.22
CA ASP A 230 -18.42 10.34 7.98
C ASP A 230 -19.55 9.29 8.08
N LYS A 231 -19.35 8.09 7.51
CA LYS A 231 -20.27 6.95 7.65
C LYS A 231 -20.40 6.46 9.10
N SER A 232 -19.27 6.25 9.79
CA SER A 232 -19.25 5.77 11.18
C SER A 232 -19.91 6.75 12.14
N LYS A 233 -19.73 8.07 11.93
CA LYS A 233 -20.40 9.11 12.71
C LYS A 233 -21.90 9.02 12.58
N TRP A 234 -22.40 8.83 11.36
CA TRP A 234 -23.83 8.65 11.12
C TRP A 234 -24.38 7.39 11.81
N ILE A 235 -23.73 6.23 11.65
CA ILE A 235 -24.14 4.96 12.28
C ILE A 235 -24.17 5.08 13.81
N LEU A 236 -23.11 5.64 14.41
CA LEU A 236 -23.05 5.80 15.86
C LEU A 236 -24.16 6.73 16.35
N LEU A 237 -24.43 7.85 15.69
CA LEU A 237 -25.52 8.76 16.06
C LEU A 237 -26.90 8.06 16.05
N GLU A 238 -27.16 7.22 15.05
CA GLU A 238 -28.39 6.42 14.95
C GLU A 238 -28.49 5.37 16.07
N LEU A 239 -27.39 4.67 16.38
CA LEU A 239 -27.35 3.61 17.39
C LEU A 239 -27.60 4.14 18.80
N VAL A 240 -26.89 5.21 19.20
CA VAL A 240 -27.01 5.71 20.58
C VAL A 240 -28.29 6.52 20.80
N LYS A 241 -29.06 6.88 19.77
CA LYS A 241 -30.35 7.61 19.89
C LYS A 241 -30.29 8.69 20.99
N TYR A 242 -29.26 9.55 20.95
CA TYR A 242 -28.98 10.64 21.89
C TYR A 242 -28.34 10.28 23.25
N ALA A 243 -27.95 9.03 23.51
CA ALA A 243 -27.32 8.62 24.77
C ALA A 243 -25.87 9.14 24.94
N LEU A 244 -25.18 9.49 23.84
CA LEU A 244 -23.85 10.10 23.86
C LEU A 244 -23.88 11.49 23.21
N PRO A 245 -23.27 12.52 23.82
CA PRO A 245 -23.04 13.80 23.17
C PRO A 245 -22.21 13.66 21.89
N GLU A 246 -22.44 14.54 20.91
CA GLU A 246 -21.72 14.53 19.63
C GLU A 246 -20.20 14.59 19.81
N LEU A 247 -19.72 15.38 20.79
CA LEU A 247 -18.31 15.49 21.14
C LEU A 247 -17.69 14.14 21.59
N CYS A 248 -18.46 13.31 22.29
CA CYS A 248 -18.00 11.98 22.70
C CYS A 248 -17.86 11.06 21.48
N ILE A 249 -18.80 11.12 20.54
CA ILE A 249 -18.75 10.36 19.29
C ILE A 249 -17.54 10.80 18.45
N GLU A 250 -17.29 12.10 18.35
CA GLU A 250 -16.10 12.62 17.65
C GLU A 250 -14.79 12.15 18.30
N ASN A 251 -14.73 12.10 19.64
CA ASN A 251 -13.56 11.59 20.34
C ASN A 251 -13.34 10.09 20.10
N ILE A 252 -14.41 9.30 20.10
CA ILE A 252 -14.35 7.86 19.77
C ILE A 252 -13.79 7.70 18.36
N ILE A 253 -14.40 8.35 17.36
CA ILE A 253 -14.01 8.24 15.95
C ILE A 253 -12.56 8.69 15.72
N ASN A 254 -12.12 9.75 16.39
CA ASN A 254 -10.74 10.22 16.30
C ASN A 254 -9.71 9.22 16.87
N PHE A 255 -10.15 8.32 17.76
CA PHE A 255 -9.29 7.29 18.34
C PHE A 255 -9.16 6.06 17.43
N LEU A 256 -10.21 5.74 16.67
CA LEU A 256 -10.27 4.57 15.79
C LEU A 256 -9.33 4.71 14.59
N ASP A 257 -8.62 3.64 14.23
CA ASP A 257 -7.88 3.59 12.97
C ASP A 257 -8.82 3.31 11.78
N THR A 258 -8.28 3.19 10.56
CA THR A 258 -9.13 3.02 9.37
C THR A 258 -9.82 1.66 9.36
N ASP A 259 -9.17 0.62 9.87
CA ASP A 259 -9.72 -0.74 9.93
C ASP A 259 -10.82 -0.83 10.98
N ASP A 260 -10.62 -0.21 12.14
CA ASP A 260 -11.63 -0.05 13.18
C ASP A 260 -12.89 0.64 12.63
N LEU A 261 -12.74 1.74 11.89
CA LEU A 261 -13.86 2.46 11.29
C LEU A 261 -14.60 1.60 10.26
N SER A 262 -13.86 0.86 9.42
CA SER A 262 -14.45 -0.10 8.48
C SER A 262 -15.21 -1.21 9.18
N ASN A 263 -14.72 -1.70 10.33
CA ASN A 263 -15.40 -2.71 11.13
C ASN A 263 -16.70 -2.17 11.74
N VAL A 264 -16.71 -0.93 12.22
CA VAL A 264 -17.94 -0.26 12.66
C VAL A 264 -18.96 -0.27 11.54
N ILE A 265 -18.59 0.16 10.33
CA ILE A 265 -19.52 0.19 9.19
C ILE A 265 -20.10 -1.20 8.90
N LYS A 266 -19.24 -2.21 8.73
CA LYS A 266 -19.66 -3.58 8.40
C LYS A 266 -20.53 -4.25 9.46
N THR A 267 -20.39 -3.87 10.73
CA THR A 267 -21.18 -4.47 11.82
C THR A 267 -22.63 -4.00 11.79
N PHE A 268 -22.92 -2.88 11.15
CA PHE A 268 -24.22 -2.20 11.22
C PHE A 268 -24.85 -1.92 9.84
N GLU A 269 -24.26 -2.43 8.76
CA GLU A 269 -24.86 -2.58 7.42
C GLU A 269 -25.57 -3.95 7.30
#